data_AF-A0A7C5V0G8-F1
#
_entry.id   AF-A0A7C5V0G8-F1
#
_cell.length_a   1.000
_cell.length_b   1.000
_cell.length_c   1.000
_cell.angle_alpha   90.00
_cell.angle_beta   90.00
_cell.angle_gamma   90.00
#
_symmetry.space_group_name_H-M   'P 1'
#
loop_
_entity.id
_entity.type
_entity.pdbx_description
1 polymer ?
#
loop_
_entity_poly.entity_id
_entity_poly.type
_entity_poly.pdbx_seq_one_letter_code
_entity_poly.pdbx_strand_id
1 'polypeptide(L)'
;MSRGQGSHAPFPRTPPTVALSQRSRLVEPFVGGGAFFFFLKPKKALLSDINPELIDLYKGIKRYPIEVWRKFSQLPTSKRGYYEVRAWRRADLDLVTNAARTLYLNRTCFKGMWRHNRKGDFNVGYGGQDRRWVLGACLRIESNGVRERVEASIRPEVEPEQGLIHFAGPIRPR
;
A
#
# COMPACT_ATOMS: atom_id res chain seq x y z
N MET A 1 16.42 -20.36 -43.16
CA MET A 1 15.33 -19.89 -42.27
C MET A 1 15.95 -19.50 -40.93
N SER A 2 16.11 -18.19 -40.70
CA SER A 2 16.73 -17.62 -39.50
C SER A 2 15.73 -17.59 -38.34
N ARG A 3 16.06 -18.24 -37.21
CA ARG A 3 15.31 -18.10 -35.96
C ARG A 3 15.88 -16.92 -35.19
N GLY A 4 15.08 -15.86 -35.06
CA GLY A 4 15.42 -14.67 -34.27
C GLY A 4 15.57 -15.02 -32.79
N GLN A 5 16.75 -14.77 -32.22
CA GLN A 5 16.99 -14.79 -30.79
C GLN A 5 16.41 -13.50 -30.20
N GLY A 6 15.29 -13.61 -29.47
CA GLY A 6 14.79 -12.53 -28.65
C GLY A 6 15.73 -12.29 -27.47
N SER A 7 16.46 -11.18 -27.50
CA SER A 7 17.30 -10.73 -26.38
C SER A 7 16.41 -10.27 -25.22
N HIS A 8 16.08 -11.18 -24.31
CA HIS A 8 15.60 -10.79 -22.98
C HIS A 8 16.80 -10.25 -22.19
N ALA A 9 16.99 -8.93 -22.23
CA ALA A 9 17.92 -8.27 -21.33
C ALA A 9 17.47 -8.57 -19.88
N PRO A 10 18.33 -9.16 -19.03
CA PRO A 10 17.98 -9.42 -17.63
C PRO A 10 17.70 -8.09 -16.93
N PHE A 11 16.62 -8.04 -16.13
CA PHE A 11 16.38 -6.92 -15.22
C PHE A 11 17.65 -6.68 -14.39
N PRO A 12 18.14 -5.43 -14.28
CA PRO A 12 19.32 -5.15 -13.48
C PRO A 12 19.08 -5.60 -12.05
N ARG A 13 19.97 -6.48 -11.55
CA ARG A 13 19.88 -7.08 -10.19
C ARG A 13 20.18 -6.07 -9.09
N THR A 14 20.77 -4.93 -9.45
CA THR A 14 21.02 -3.79 -8.58
C THR A 14 20.01 -2.70 -8.92
N PRO A 15 19.14 -2.29 -7.97
CA PRO A 15 18.35 -1.09 -8.18
C PRO A 15 19.30 0.09 -8.42
N PRO A 16 18.96 1.03 -9.32
CA PRO A 16 19.78 2.21 -9.55
C PRO A 16 20.06 2.91 -8.22
N THR A 17 21.32 3.29 -7.99
CA THR A 17 21.73 4.05 -6.81
C THR A 17 21.14 5.45 -6.91
N VAL A 18 19.95 5.63 -6.36
CA VAL A 18 19.31 6.95 -6.27
C VAL A 18 19.73 7.59 -4.95
N ALA A 19 20.74 8.45 -5.00
CA ALA A 19 21.15 9.25 -3.86
C ALA A 19 20.22 10.48 -3.74
N LEU A 20 19.31 10.46 -2.75
CA LEU A 20 18.56 11.67 -2.40
C LEU A 20 19.48 12.66 -1.69
N SER A 21 19.50 13.92 -2.15
CA SER A 21 20.13 14.99 -1.36
C SER A 21 19.43 15.09 0.00
N GLN A 22 20.15 15.53 1.04
CA GLN A 22 19.61 15.70 2.41
C GLN A 22 18.38 16.62 2.49
N ARG A 23 18.13 17.43 1.44
CA ARG A 23 17.00 18.37 1.34
C ARG A 23 15.83 17.86 0.47
N SER A 24 16.00 16.75 -0.25
CA SER A 24 15.01 16.29 -1.23
C SER A 24 13.93 15.42 -0.59
N ARG A 25 12.66 15.73 -0.87
CA ARG A 25 11.48 14.91 -0.51
C ARG A 25 11.25 13.84 -1.59
N LEU A 26 10.91 12.60 -1.23
CA LEU A 26 10.38 11.62 -2.18
C LEU A 26 8.92 11.95 -2.47
N VAL A 27 8.51 11.93 -3.73
CA VAL A 27 7.10 12.04 -4.13
C VAL A 27 6.75 10.77 -4.92
N GLU A 28 5.81 9.98 -4.41
CA GLU A 28 5.37 8.73 -5.04
C GLU A 28 3.86 8.80 -5.31
N PRO A 29 3.45 9.31 -6.50
CA PRO A 29 2.04 9.50 -6.84
C PRO A 29 1.26 8.20 -7.08
N PHE A 30 1.95 7.06 -7.18
CA PHE A 30 1.40 5.72 -7.35
C PHE A 30 2.05 4.77 -6.34
N VAL A 31 1.85 5.03 -5.04
CA VAL A 31 2.56 4.30 -3.97
C VAL A 31 2.27 2.80 -4.02
N GLY A 32 1.03 2.39 -4.29
CA GLY A 32 0.66 0.97 -4.27
C GLY A 32 1.11 0.27 -2.98
N GLY A 33 2.03 -0.71 -3.09
CA GLY A 33 2.61 -1.40 -1.94
C GLY A 33 3.75 -0.65 -1.23
N GLY A 34 4.23 0.47 -1.78
CA GLY A 34 5.29 1.31 -1.21
C GLY A 34 6.70 0.74 -1.30
N ALA A 35 6.94 -0.21 -2.21
CA ALA A 35 8.22 -0.93 -2.29
C ALA A 35 9.43 0.01 -2.44
N PHE A 36 9.31 1.06 -3.27
CA PHE A 36 10.38 2.03 -3.48
C PHE A 36 10.59 2.91 -2.24
N PHE A 37 9.51 3.41 -1.64
CA PHE A 37 9.55 4.12 -0.37
C PHE A 37 10.25 3.31 0.75
N PHE A 38 9.87 2.04 0.95
CA PHE A 38 10.45 1.18 1.99
C PHE A 38 11.90 0.78 1.71
N PHE A 39 12.28 0.68 0.43
CA PHE A 39 13.67 0.46 0.03
C PHE A 39 14.54 1.69 0.32
N LEU A 40 14.10 2.87 -0.11
CA LEU A 40 14.90 4.10 -0.04
C LEU A 40 14.95 4.72 1.37
N LYS A 41 13.93 4.46 2.20
CA LYS A 41 13.78 5.00 3.56
C LYS A 41 14.06 6.52 3.64
N PRO A 42 13.42 7.34 2.78
CA PRO A 42 13.71 8.77 2.70
C PRO A 42 13.35 9.49 4.00
N LYS A 43 14.07 10.58 4.32
CA LYS A 43 13.77 11.44 5.48
C LYS A 43 12.40 12.12 5.37
N LYS A 44 11.98 12.47 4.16
CA LYS A 44 10.68 13.09 3.85
C LYS A 44 10.08 12.43 2.62
N ALA A 45 8.80 12.05 2.67
CA ALA A 45 8.06 11.46 1.56
C ALA A 45 6.62 11.97 1.51
N LEU A 46 6.10 12.15 0.29
CA LEU A 46 4.71 12.37 -0.03
C LEU A 46 4.22 11.17 -0.85
N LEU A 47 3.39 10.33 -0.23
CA LEU A 47 2.83 9.13 -0.84
C LEU A 47 1.41 9.42 -1.28
N SER A 48 1.07 9.07 -2.53
CA SER A 48 -0.29 9.20 -3.02
C SER A 48 -0.73 7.99 -3.82
N ASP A 49 -2.04 7.80 -3.85
CA ASP A 49 -2.71 6.80 -4.65
C ASP A 49 -4.16 7.26 -4.87
N ILE A 50 -4.75 6.85 -5.99
CA ILE A 50 -6.15 7.12 -6.27
C ILE A 50 -7.07 6.32 -5.32
N ASN A 51 -6.58 5.23 -4.74
CA ASN A 51 -7.35 4.38 -3.84
C ASN A 51 -7.41 4.98 -2.41
N PRO A 52 -8.56 5.50 -1.97
CA PRO A 52 -8.66 6.14 -0.67
C PRO A 52 -8.55 5.14 0.50
N GLU A 53 -8.92 3.87 0.32
CA GLU A 53 -8.78 2.82 1.34
C GLU A 53 -7.31 2.51 1.63
N LEU A 54 -6.45 2.61 0.61
CA LEU A 54 -5.01 2.46 0.74
C LEU A 54 -4.38 3.67 1.47
N ILE A 55 -4.85 4.88 1.18
CA ILE A 55 -4.39 6.09 1.87
C ILE A 55 -4.81 6.07 3.35
N ASP A 56 -6.03 5.63 3.65
CA ASP A 56 -6.48 5.45 5.03
C ASP A 56 -5.65 4.40 5.76
N LEU A 57 -5.28 3.30 5.09
CA LEU A 57 -4.36 2.30 5.62
C LEU A 57 -3.00 2.91 6.01
N TYR A 58 -2.35 3.65 5.11
CA TYR A 58 -1.06 4.30 5.40
C TYR A 58 -1.19 5.33 6.53
N LYS A 59 -2.23 6.17 6.52
CA LYS A 59 -2.50 7.15 7.58
C LYS A 59 -2.75 6.48 8.93
N GLY A 60 -3.53 5.41 8.96
CA GLY A 60 -3.87 4.65 10.16
C GLY A 60 -2.64 3.99 10.77
N ILE A 61 -1.83 3.28 9.98
CA ILE A 61 -0.57 2.66 10.44
C ILE A 61 0.41 3.72 10.95
N LYS A 62 0.50 4.88 10.28
CA LYS A 62 1.36 5.99 10.72
C LYS A 62 0.92 6.54 12.08
N ARG A 63 -0.35 6.87 12.24
CA ARG A 63 -0.85 7.62 13.41
C ARG A 63 -1.11 6.69 14.61
N TYR A 64 -1.77 5.56 14.36
CA TYR A 64 -2.35 4.66 15.37
C TYR A 64 -1.96 3.19 15.14
N PRO A 65 -0.65 2.86 15.05
CA PRO A 65 -0.19 1.52 14.69
C PRO A 65 -0.70 0.43 15.66
N ILE A 66 -0.74 0.74 16.95
CA ILE A 66 -1.14 -0.22 18.00
C ILE A 66 -2.64 -0.47 17.92
N GLU A 67 -3.43 0.58 17.74
CA GLU A 67 -4.88 0.52 17.66
C GLU A 67 -5.34 -0.18 16.39
N VAL A 68 -4.69 0.09 15.25
CA VAL A 68 -4.93 -0.62 13.98
C VAL A 68 -4.62 -2.11 14.16
N TRP A 69 -3.47 -2.45 14.75
CA TRP A 69 -3.12 -3.85 15.01
C TRP A 69 -4.12 -4.54 15.94
N ARG A 70 -4.51 -3.88 17.04
CA ARG A 70 -5.48 -4.40 18.00
C ARG A 70 -6.83 -4.66 17.33
N LYS A 71 -7.31 -3.71 16.53
CA LYS A 71 -8.57 -3.83 15.78
C LYS A 71 -8.49 -4.97 14.75
N PHE A 72 -7.41 -5.02 13.97
CA PHE A 72 -7.15 -6.09 13.00
C PHE A 72 -7.15 -7.48 13.66
N SER A 73 -6.50 -7.61 14.82
CA SER A 73 -6.39 -8.88 15.54
C SER A 73 -7.74 -9.40 16.04
N GLN A 74 -8.69 -8.51 16.29
CA GLN A 74 -10.04 -8.83 16.77
C GLN A 74 -11.06 -9.15 15.66
N LEU A 75 -10.69 -8.98 14.38
CA LEU A 75 -11.60 -9.31 13.29
C LEU A 75 -11.91 -10.82 13.27
N PRO A 76 -12.88 -11.29 12.48
CA PRO A 76 -13.14 -12.73 12.36
C PRO A 76 -12.10 -13.43 11.48
N THR A 77 -11.89 -14.74 11.66
CA THR A 77 -11.06 -15.60 10.79
C THR A 77 -11.90 -16.47 9.85
N SER A 78 -13.21 -16.52 10.05
CA SER A 78 -14.11 -17.37 9.27
C SER A 78 -14.46 -16.74 7.91
N LYS A 79 -14.78 -17.58 6.92
CA LYS A 79 -15.29 -17.15 5.61
C LYS A 79 -16.55 -16.28 5.74
N ARG A 80 -17.44 -16.60 6.69
CA ARG A 80 -18.64 -15.80 6.97
C ARG A 80 -18.25 -14.40 7.43
N GLY A 81 -17.38 -14.33 8.44
CA GLY A 81 -16.91 -13.06 8.97
C GLY A 81 -16.13 -12.22 7.95
N TYR A 82 -15.42 -12.85 7.01
CA TYR A 82 -14.81 -12.13 5.88
C TYR A 82 -15.86 -11.32 5.10
N TYR A 83 -17.00 -11.94 4.76
CA TYR A 83 -18.04 -11.25 4.00
C TYR A 83 -18.77 -10.18 4.82
N GLU A 84 -18.89 -10.37 6.14
CA GLU A 84 -19.41 -9.34 7.06
C GLU A 84 -18.49 -8.10 7.06
N VAL A 85 -17.17 -8.30 7.26
CA VAL A 85 -16.18 -7.21 7.21
C VAL A 85 -16.12 -6.55 5.83
N ARG A 86 -16.24 -7.35 4.75
CA ARG A 86 -16.26 -6.84 3.38
C ARG A 86 -17.44 -5.89 3.14
N ALA A 87 -18.59 -6.19 3.72
CA ALA A 87 -19.80 -5.40 3.57
C ALA A 87 -19.76 -4.06 4.33
N TRP A 88 -18.82 -3.86 5.25
CA TRP A 88 -18.67 -2.57 5.94
C TRP A 88 -18.34 -1.47 4.93
N ARG A 89 -19.05 -0.36 5.03
CA ARG A 89 -18.87 0.80 4.15
C ARG A 89 -17.81 1.71 4.74
N ARG A 90 -16.82 2.08 3.94
CA ARG A 90 -15.70 2.96 4.36
C ARG A 90 -16.17 4.25 5.02
N ALA A 91 -17.23 4.87 4.49
CA ALA A 91 -17.76 6.14 4.97
C ALA A 91 -18.30 6.08 6.41
N ASP A 92 -18.66 4.89 6.88
CA ASP A 92 -19.29 4.66 8.18
C ASP A 92 -18.27 4.24 9.25
N LEU A 93 -16.97 4.26 8.92
CA LEU A 93 -15.88 3.78 9.78
C LEU A 93 -14.87 4.88 10.11
N ASP A 94 -14.34 4.85 11.33
CA ASP A 94 -13.19 5.69 11.71
C ASP A 94 -11.90 5.25 10.98
N LEU A 95 -10.86 6.08 11.05
CA LEU A 95 -9.60 5.85 10.36
C LEU A 95 -8.94 4.52 10.79
N VAL A 96 -8.97 4.20 12.07
CA VAL A 96 -8.37 2.98 12.63
C VAL A 96 -9.06 1.74 12.10
N THR A 97 -10.40 1.75 12.08
CA THR A 97 -11.22 0.64 11.62
C THR A 97 -11.13 0.48 10.11
N ASN A 98 -11.10 1.58 9.36
CA ASN A 98 -10.84 1.55 7.92
C ASN A 98 -9.47 0.94 7.59
N ALA A 99 -8.40 1.39 8.24
CA ALA A 99 -7.06 0.83 8.05
C ALA A 99 -7.01 -0.67 8.40
N ALA A 100 -7.57 -1.06 9.54
CA ALA A 100 -7.64 -2.46 9.95
C ALA A 100 -8.45 -3.32 8.97
N ARG A 101 -9.59 -2.81 8.48
CA ARG A 101 -10.42 -3.45 7.47
C ARG A 101 -9.65 -3.64 6.16
N THR A 102 -8.99 -2.60 5.65
CA THR A 102 -8.21 -2.67 4.41
C THR A 102 -7.11 -3.71 4.51
N LEU A 103 -6.34 -3.69 5.61
CA LEU A 103 -5.29 -4.68 5.88
C LEU A 103 -5.87 -6.10 5.94
N TYR A 104 -6.97 -6.28 6.65
CA TYR A 104 -7.66 -7.56 6.76
C TYR A 104 -8.11 -8.10 5.40
N LEU A 105 -8.82 -7.30 4.62
CA LEU A 105 -9.32 -7.72 3.30
C LEU A 105 -8.15 -8.06 2.36
N ASN A 106 -7.08 -7.25 2.33
CA ASN A 106 -5.90 -7.55 1.51
C ASN A 106 -5.27 -8.90 1.89
N ARG A 107 -5.20 -9.22 3.18
CA ARG A 107 -4.52 -10.43 3.69
C ARG A 107 -5.35 -11.70 3.59
N THR A 108 -6.66 -11.57 3.41
CA THR A 108 -7.61 -12.70 3.40
C THR A 108 -8.32 -12.89 2.07
N CYS A 109 -8.29 -11.92 1.16
CA CYS A 109 -8.89 -12.03 -0.17
C CYS A 109 -8.04 -12.88 -1.13
N PHE A 110 -8.66 -13.30 -2.23
CA PHE A 110 -8.01 -14.13 -3.24
C PHE A 110 -6.75 -13.47 -3.81
N LYS A 111 -5.59 -14.10 -3.56
CA LYS A 111 -4.26 -13.70 -4.05
C LYS A 111 -3.87 -12.25 -3.77
N GLY A 112 -4.42 -11.63 -2.71
CA GLY A 112 -4.14 -10.24 -2.36
C GLY A 112 -4.61 -9.22 -3.40
N MET A 113 -5.53 -9.61 -4.30
CA MET A 113 -6.05 -8.76 -5.36
C MET A 113 -6.88 -7.62 -4.76
N TRP A 114 -6.74 -6.42 -5.31
CA TRP A 114 -7.58 -5.28 -4.95
C TRP A 114 -8.41 -4.84 -6.14
N ARG A 115 -9.74 -4.92 -6.03
CA ARG A 115 -10.67 -4.60 -7.12
C ARG A 115 -11.98 -4.04 -6.60
N HIS A 116 -12.45 -2.99 -7.24
CA HIS A 116 -13.77 -2.40 -7.00
C HIS A 116 -14.73 -2.71 -8.14
N ASN A 117 -16.02 -2.74 -7.83
CA ASN A 117 -17.09 -2.78 -8.82
C ASN A 117 -17.36 -1.35 -9.38
N ARG A 118 -18.30 -1.21 -10.31
CA ARG A 118 -18.72 0.10 -10.87
C ARG A 118 -19.32 1.06 -9.83
N LYS A 119 -19.77 0.56 -8.68
CA LYS A 119 -20.30 1.35 -7.56
C LYS A 119 -19.18 1.81 -6.60
N GLY A 120 -17.94 1.41 -6.84
CA GLY A 120 -16.80 1.73 -5.98
C GLY A 120 -16.62 0.78 -4.79
N ASP A 121 -17.35 -0.33 -4.71
CA ASP A 121 -17.22 -1.28 -3.59
C ASP A 121 -16.18 -2.35 -3.89
N PHE A 122 -15.34 -2.66 -2.90
CA PHE A 122 -14.41 -3.78 -2.96
C PHE A 122 -15.16 -5.11 -3.14
N ASN A 123 -14.82 -5.89 -4.17
CA ASN A 123 -15.62 -7.06 -4.57
C ASN A 123 -14.84 -8.37 -4.73
N VAL A 124 -13.62 -8.47 -4.18
CA VAL A 124 -12.82 -9.70 -4.27
C VAL A 124 -13.35 -10.76 -3.28
N GLY A 125 -13.35 -12.02 -3.71
CA GLY A 125 -13.79 -13.16 -2.91
C GLY A 125 -12.78 -13.57 -1.84
N TYR A 126 -13.23 -14.35 -0.85
CA TYR A 126 -12.37 -14.92 0.18
C TYR A 126 -11.31 -15.85 -0.44
N GLY A 127 -10.04 -15.69 -0.04
CA GLY A 127 -8.91 -16.40 -0.61
C GLY A 127 -8.61 -17.76 0.02
N GLY A 128 -9.38 -18.18 1.04
CA GLY A 128 -9.15 -19.44 1.75
C GLY A 128 -7.88 -19.44 2.60
N GLN A 129 -7.34 -18.27 2.92
CA GLN A 129 -6.10 -18.12 3.69
C GLN A 129 -6.42 -17.51 5.05
N ASP A 130 -5.81 -18.06 6.10
CA ASP A 130 -5.68 -17.35 7.36
C ASP A 130 -4.77 -16.11 7.17
N ARG A 131 -4.87 -15.13 8.07
CA ARG A 131 -4.27 -13.79 8.01
C ARG A 131 -2.77 -13.80 7.71
N ARG A 132 -2.42 -13.93 6.43
CA ARG A 132 -1.07 -14.30 6.00
C ARG A 132 -0.05 -13.20 6.32
N TRP A 133 1.05 -13.56 6.98
CA TRP A 133 2.25 -12.73 7.14
C TRP A 133 1.99 -11.30 7.62
N VAL A 134 1.19 -11.11 8.68
CA VAL A 134 1.21 -9.84 9.42
C VAL A 134 2.01 -10.05 10.69
N LEU A 135 3.31 -9.75 10.62
CA LEU A 135 4.18 -9.77 11.79
C LEU A 135 3.81 -8.57 12.66
N GLY A 136 3.18 -8.82 13.82
CA GLY A 136 2.84 -7.75 14.78
C GLY A 136 4.05 -6.90 15.19
N ALA A 137 5.26 -7.49 15.19
CA ALA A 137 6.51 -6.78 15.40
C ALA A 137 6.88 -5.84 14.23
N CYS A 138 6.58 -6.21 12.99
CA CYS A 138 6.91 -5.40 11.80
C CYS A 138 6.06 -4.13 11.72
N LEU A 139 4.77 -4.19 12.09
CA LEU A 139 3.93 -2.99 12.18
C LEU A 139 4.47 -1.99 13.23
N ARG A 140 5.08 -2.49 14.30
CA ARG A 140 5.71 -1.68 15.36
C ARG A 140 7.06 -1.08 14.95
N ILE A 141 7.87 -1.82 14.19
CA ILE A 141 9.18 -1.36 13.70
C ILE A 141 9.00 -0.33 12.57
N GLU A 142 8.10 -0.59 11.63
CA GLU A 142 7.82 0.32 10.50
C GLU A 142 7.18 1.63 10.99
N SER A 143 6.30 1.59 12.00
CA SER A 143 5.65 2.81 12.50
C SER A 143 6.59 3.80 13.18
N ASN A 144 7.62 3.35 13.90
CA ASN A 144 8.64 4.25 14.46
C ASN A 144 9.47 4.94 13.36
N GLY A 145 9.68 4.30 12.22
CA GLY A 145 10.33 4.91 11.07
C GLY A 145 9.42 5.83 10.25
N VAL A 146 8.18 5.42 10.03
CA VAL A 146 7.23 6.11 9.15
C VAL A 146 6.63 7.37 9.80
N ARG A 147 6.55 7.43 11.13
CA ARG A 147 5.87 8.50 11.88
C ARG A 147 6.34 9.92 11.56
N GLU A 148 7.65 10.14 11.44
CA GLU A 148 8.19 11.49 11.22
C GLU A 148 8.41 11.83 9.73
N ARG A 149 8.34 10.83 8.85
CA ARG A 149 8.90 10.95 7.49
C ARG A 149 7.86 11.07 6.37
N VAL A 150 6.58 10.80 6.62
CA VAL A 150 5.60 10.53 5.55
C VAL A 150 4.33 11.38 5.61
N GLU A 151 4.02 12.10 4.56
CA GLU A 151 2.69 12.65 4.26
C GLU A 151 1.97 11.70 3.29
N ALA A 152 0.70 11.37 3.54
CA ALA A 152 -0.09 10.50 2.66
C ALA A 152 -1.36 11.23 2.20
N SER A 153 -1.62 11.28 0.89
CA SER A 153 -2.75 12.00 0.28
C SER A 153 -3.40 11.18 -0.85
N ILE A 154 -4.62 11.53 -1.26
CA ILE A 154 -5.31 10.91 -2.41
C ILE A 154 -4.85 11.56 -3.74
N ARG A 155 -4.47 12.83 -3.68
CA ARG A 155 -3.83 13.56 -4.78
C ARG A 155 -2.71 14.38 -4.16
N PRO A 156 -1.47 14.26 -4.65
CA PRO A 156 -0.45 15.20 -4.25
C PRO A 156 -0.53 16.40 -5.19
N GLU A 157 -0.70 17.61 -4.66
CA GLU A 157 -0.25 18.80 -5.38
C GLU A 157 1.28 18.75 -5.33
N VAL A 158 1.92 18.58 -6.49
CA VAL A 158 3.37 18.43 -6.60
C VAL A 158 3.91 19.64 -7.32
N GLU A 159 4.55 20.54 -6.58
CA GLU A 159 5.43 21.54 -7.17
C GLU A 159 6.70 20.82 -7.67
N PRO A 160 7.04 20.92 -8.97
CA PRO A 160 8.11 20.12 -9.59
C PRO A 160 9.51 20.30 -8.99
N GLU A 161 9.74 21.39 -8.26
CA GLU A 161 11.09 21.91 -8.05
C GLU A 161 11.79 21.43 -6.76
N GLN A 162 11.18 20.53 -5.95
CA GLN A 162 11.70 20.23 -4.59
C GLN A 162 11.78 18.74 -4.19
N GLY A 163 11.74 17.78 -5.12
CA GLY A 163 11.79 16.36 -4.73
C GLY A 163 12.15 15.37 -5.85
N LEU A 164 12.49 14.15 -5.44
CA LEU A 164 12.57 13.01 -6.36
C LEU A 164 11.16 12.49 -6.59
N ILE A 165 10.71 12.48 -7.85
CA ILE A 165 9.38 11.94 -8.19
C ILE A 165 9.56 10.54 -8.77
N HIS A 166 8.97 9.52 -8.12
CA HIS A 166 8.96 8.14 -8.59
C HIS A 166 7.62 7.79 -9.23
N PHE A 167 7.61 7.63 -10.56
CA PHE A 167 6.42 7.27 -11.32
C PHE A 167 6.33 5.76 -11.58
N ALA A 168 5.50 5.06 -10.81
CA ALA A 168 5.16 3.64 -11.00
C ALA A 168 3.71 3.46 -11.47
N GLY A 169 3.33 4.15 -12.55
CA GLY A 169 1.96 4.09 -13.09
C GLY A 169 1.57 2.71 -13.66
N PRO A 170 0.28 2.49 -13.97
CA PRO A 170 -0.19 1.24 -14.55
C PRO A 170 0.55 0.87 -15.85
N ILE A 171 0.88 -0.41 -16.00
CA ILE A 171 1.52 -0.94 -17.20
C ILE A 171 0.54 -0.76 -18.38
N ARG A 172 0.99 -0.10 -19.45
CA ARG A 172 0.17 0.06 -20.66
C ARG A 172 -0.03 -1.31 -21.33
N PRO A 173 -1.24 -1.61 -21.83
CA PRO A 173 -1.43 -2.78 -22.67
C PRO A 173 -0.50 -2.70 -23.89
N ARG A 174 0.01 -3.85 -24.32
CA ARG A 174 0.73 -3.97 -25.60
C ARG A 174 -0.24 -3.98 -26.77
#